data_AF-A0A351DV87-F1
#
_entry.id   AF-A0A351DV87-F1
#
_cell.length_a   1.000
_cell.length_b   1.000
_cell.length_c   1.000
_cell.angle_alpha   90.00
_cell.angle_beta   90.00
_cell.angle_gamma   90.00
#
_symmetry.space_group_name_H-M   'P 1'
#
loop_
_entity.id
_entity.type
_entity.pdbx_description
1 polymer ?
#
loop_
_entity_poly.entity_id
_entity_poly.type
_entity_poly.pdbx_seq_one_letter_code
_entity_poly.pdbx_strand_id
1 'polypeptide(L)'
;VQVDVVDPQASADEVKEEYDLDLKAAPDAGQYHAVIMAVNHREYVGMGEGDFKSLLKAGTGTVVDVKGIFKGKTGSLDYWSL
;
A
#
# COMPACT_ATOMS: atom_id res chain seq x y z
N VAL A 1 -6.28 -0.85 -15.44
CA VAL A 1 -6.28 -0.86 -13.97
C VAL A 1 -5.76 0.49 -13.52
N GLN A 2 -6.42 1.16 -12.58
CA GLN A 2 -5.94 2.43 -12.03
C GLN A 2 -5.09 2.13 -10.80
N VAL A 3 -3.90 2.72 -10.73
CA VAL A 3 -2.95 2.51 -9.65
C VAL A 3 -2.42 3.85 -9.17
N ASP A 4 -2.23 3.95 -7.85
CA ASP A 4 -1.47 5.02 -7.22
C ASP A 4 -0.20 4.40 -6.64
N VAL A 5 0.94 5.04 -6.87
CA VAL A 5 2.22 4.62 -6.31
C VAL A 5 2.63 5.62 -5.25
N VAL A 6 2.93 5.15 -4.05
CA VAL A 6 3.35 6.00 -2.92
C VAL A 6 4.63 5.42 -2.34
N ASP A 7 5.71 6.18 -2.43
CA ASP A 7 6.99 5.85 -1.82
C ASP A 7 7.61 7.14 -1.26
N PRO A 8 7.72 7.29 0.07
CA PRO A 8 8.27 8.50 0.70
C PRO A 8 9.78 8.65 0.52
N GLN A 9 10.48 7.61 0.05
CA GLN A 9 11.94 7.59 -0.10
C GLN A 9 12.38 7.61 -1.56
N ALA A 10 11.47 7.41 -2.51
CA ALA A 10 11.76 7.47 -3.94
C ALA A 10 11.76 8.92 -4.47
N SER A 11 12.65 9.19 -5.43
CA SER A 11 12.63 10.43 -6.20
C SER A 11 11.52 10.37 -7.25
N ALA A 12 10.62 11.35 -7.25
CA ALA A 12 9.53 11.42 -8.24
C ALA A 12 10.07 11.59 -9.67
N ASP A 13 11.13 12.37 -9.85
CA ASP A 13 11.76 12.60 -11.15
C ASP A 13 12.38 11.32 -11.70
N GLU A 14 13.12 10.57 -10.88
CA GLU A 14 13.73 9.30 -11.30
C GLU A 14 12.66 8.24 -11.59
N VAL A 15 11.60 8.16 -10.77
CA VAL A 15 10.50 7.21 -11.01
C VAL A 15 9.78 7.52 -12.32
N LYS A 16 9.61 8.80 -12.66
CA LYS A 16 8.99 9.19 -13.93
C LYS A 16 9.91 8.91 -15.12
N GLU A 17 11.20 9.21 -15.00
CA GLU A 17 12.18 8.99 -16.08
C GLU A 17 12.38 7.49 -16.38
N GLU A 18 12.51 6.67 -15.36
CA GLU A 18 12.85 5.24 -15.50
C GLU A 18 11.63 4.34 -15.74
N TYR A 19 10.47 4.69 -15.17
CA TYR A 19 9.29 3.82 -15.16
C TYR A 19 8.03 4.44 -15.79
N ASP A 20 8.07 5.72 -16.19
CA ASP A 20 6.91 6.49 -16.66
C ASP A 20 5.72 6.48 -15.67
N LEU A 21 6.03 6.38 -14.37
CA LEU A 21 5.04 6.39 -13.30
C LEU A 21 5.09 7.71 -12.53
N ASP A 22 3.93 8.15 -12.08
CA ASP A 22 3.80 9.33 -11.23
C ASP A 22 3.69 8.90 -9.76
N LEU A 23 4.57 9.44 -8.91
CA LEU A 23 4.50 9.24 -7.46
C LEU A 23 3.46 10.18 -6.86
N LYS A 24 2.60 9.61 -6.02
CA LYS A 24 1.64 10.34 -5.21
C LYS A 24 2.21 10.54 -3.82
N ALA A 25 2.02 11.74 -3.25
CA ALA A 25 2.53 12.08 -1.93
C ALA A 25 1.89 11.25 -0.79
N ALA A 26 0.61 10.91 -0.93
CA ALA A 26 -0.14 10.10 0.03
C ALA A 26 -1.30 9.36 -0.65
N PRO A 27 -1.72 8.19 -0.13
CA PRO A 27 -2.87 7.47 -0.65
C PRO A 27 -4.19 8.15 -0.27
N ASP A 28 -5.23 7.99 -1.09
CA ASP A 28 -6.57 8.51 -0.80
C ASP A 28 -7.35 7.57 0.13
N ALA A 29 -7.97 8.12 1.16
CA ALA A 29 -8.79 7.34 2.08
C ALA A 29 -10.02 6.72 1.38
N GLY A 30 -10.23 5.43 1.62
CA GLY A 30 -11.41 4.69 1.20
C GLY A 30 -11.59 4.56 -0.31
N GLN A 31 -10.51 4.66 -1.11
CA GLN A 31 -10.58 4.59 -2.57
C GLN A 31 -10.07 3.28 -3.17
N TYR A 32 -9.40 2.44 -2.39
CA TYR A 32 -8.70 1.27 -2.93
C TYR A 32 -9.49 -0.03 -2.77
N HIS A 33 -9.43 -0.90 -3.78
CA HIS A 33 -9.94 -2.28 -3.66
C HIS A 33 -8.87 -3.24 -3.12
N ALA A 34 -7.60 -2.89 -3.32
CA ALA A 34 -6.46 -3.62 -2.82
C ALA A 34 -5.31 -2.66 -2.47
N VAL A 35 -4.51 -3.04 -1.47
CA VAL A 35 -3.28 -2.35 -1.07
C VAL A 35 -2.13 -3.34 -1.20
N ILE A 36 -1.07 -2.96 -1.89
CA ILE A 36 0.12 -3.80 -2.10
C ILE A 36 1.29 -3.16 -1.35
N MET A 37 1.81 -3.84 -0.33
CA MET A 37 3.08 -3.47 0.30
C MET A 37 4.23 -4.12 -0.45
N ALA A 38 4.89 -3.35 -1.32
CA ALA A 38 6.05 -3.81 -2.06
C ALA A 38 7.35 -3.76 -1.23
N VAL A 39 7.50 -2.73 -0.38
CA VAL A 39 8.73 -2.46 0.38
C VAL A 39 8.40 -1.99 1.80
N ASN A 40 9.12 -2.53 2.79
CA ASN A 40 8.88 -2.30 4.22
C ASN A 40 9.60 -1.04 4.73
N HIS A 41 9.25 0.12 4.21
CA HIS A 41 9.74 1.38 4.76
C HIS A 41 9.27 1.55 6.22
N ARG A 42 10.07 2.23 7.05
CA ARG A 42 9.79 2.39 8.49
C ARG A 42 8.46 3.10 8.73
N GLU A 43 8.10 3.96 7.80
CA GLU A 43 6.87 4.72 7.65
C GLU A 43 5.63 3.80 7.61
N TYR A 44 5.78 2.56 7.13
CA TYR A 44 4.69 1.61 6.95
C TYR A 44 4.71 0.43 7.91
N VAL A 45 5.88 0.08 8.48
CA VAL A 45 6.04 -1.12 9.34
C VAL A 45 5.10 -1.13 10.56
N GLY A 46 4.67 0.05 11.02
CA GLY A 46 3.73 0.22 12.13
C GLY A 46 2.26 0.07 11.78
N MET A 47 1.91 -0.04 10.49
CA MET A 47 0.50 -0.13 10.06
C MET A 47 -0.15 -1.44 10.53
N GLY A 48 -1.45 -1.36 10.82
CA GLY A 48 -2.31 -2.49 11.17
C GLY A 48 -3.66 -2.44 10.45
N GLU A 49 -4.57 -3.32 10.88
CA GLU A 49 -5.90 -3.48 10.26
C GLU A 49 -6.65 -2.15 10.09
N GLY A 50 -6.63 -1.27 11.09
CA GLY A 50 -7.31 0.04 11.02
C GLY A 50 -6.78 0.93 9.91
N ASP A 51 -5.45 0.97 9.73
CA ASP A 51 -4.80 1.76 8.69
C ASP A 51 -5.19 1.24 7.30
N PHE A 52 -5.09 -0.08 7.08
CA PHE A 52 -5.51 -0.68 5.81
C PHE A 52 -7.00 -0.48 5.53
N LYS A 53 -7.87 -0.62 6.54
CA LYS A 53 -9.30 -0.35 6.39
C LYS A 53 -9.60 1.10 6.01
N SER A 54 -8.82 2.06 6.50
CA SER A 54 -9.00 3.47 6.13
C SER A 54 -8.66 3.75 4.66
N LEU A 55 -7.81 2.93 4.04
CA LEU A 55 -7.45 3.03 2.62
C LEU A 55 -8.45 2.29 1.73
N LEU A 56 -9.02 1.20 2.22
CA LEU A 56 -9.88 0.32 1.45
C LEU A 56 -11.33 0.82 1.37
N LYS A 57 -11.96 0.66 0.20
CA LYS A 57 -13.38 0.96 0.00
C LYS A 57 -14.25 0.18 0.99
N ALA A 58 -15.11 0.91 1.70
CA ALA A 58 -15.98 0.37 2.74
C ALA A 58 -15.22 -0.41 3.85
N GLY A 59 -13.91 -0.20 4.01
CA GLY A 59 -13.09 -0.94 4.98
C GLY A 59 -12.90 -2.42 4.63
N THR A 60 -13.06 -2.80 3.37
CA THR A 60 -12.93 -4.19 2.90
C THR A 60 -12.10 -4.27 1.63
N GLY A 61 -11.30 -5.32 1.49
CA GLY A 61 -10.47 -5.54 0.31
C GLY A 61 -9.27 -6.41 0.60
N THR A 62 -8.33 -6.43 -0.34
CA THR A 62 -7.16 -7.31 -0.29
C THR A 62 -5.91 -6.54 0.11
N VAL A 63 -5.16 -7.06 1.09
CA VAL A 63 -3.81 -6.60 1.42
C VAL A 63 -2.82 -7.64 0.90
N VAL A 64 -1.97 -7.23 -0.03
CA VAL A 64 -0.87 -8.05 -0.54
C VAL A 64 0.42 -7.56 0.11
N ASP A 65 1.09 -8.44 0.83
CA ASP A 65 2.34 -8.14 1.51
C ASP A 65 3.47 -8.97 0.89
N VAL A 66 4.27 -8.31 0.05
CA VAL A 66 5.36 -8.97 -0.69
C VAL A 66 6.46 -9.46 0.25
N LYS A 67 6.58 -8.88 1.46
CA LYS A 67 7.64 -9.18 2.43
C LYS A 67 7.15 -9.88 3.70
N GLY A 68 5.84 -10.05 3.87
CA GLY A 68 5.20 -10.87 4.91
C GLY A 68 5.24 -10.31 6.34
N ILE A 69 5.47 -9.01 6.54
CA ILE A 69 5.56 -8.38 7.87
C ILE A 69 4.20 -8.07 8.53
N PHE A 70 3.11 -8.13 7.77
CA PHE A 70 1.75 -7.87 8.23
C PHE A 70 0.94 -9.13 8.52
N LYS A 71 1.58 -10.31 8.48
CA LYS A 71 0.94 -11.57 8.87
C LYS A 71 0.36 -11.49 10.28
N GLY A 72 -0.95 -11.70 10.40
CA GLY A 72 -1.68 -11.60 11.66
C GLY A 72 -1.96 -10.17 12.15
N LYS A 73 -1.62 -9.14 11.36
CA LYS A 73 -1.86 -7.72 11.68
C LYS A 73 -3.00 -7.08 10.88
N THR A 74 -3.50 -7.78 9.86
CA THR A 74 -4.56 -7.31 8.95
C THR A 74 -5.98 -7.74 9.35
N GLY A 75 -6.10 -8.52 10.44
CA GLY A 75 -7.37 -8.92 11.05
C GLY A 75 -8.31 -9.62 10.08
N SER A 76 -9.44 -8.98 9.79
CA SER A 76 -10.52 -9.54 8.94
C SER A 76 -10.35 -9.34 7.44
N LEU A 77 -9.29 -8.66 7.01
CA LEU A 77 -9.03 -8.39 5.59
C LEU A 77 -8.55 -9.63 4.85
N ASP A 78 -8.85 -9.70 3.55
CA ASP A 78 -8.26 -10.72 2.67
C ASP A 78 -6.76 -10.44 2.56
N TYR A 79 -5.93 -11.42 2.91
CA TYR A 79 -4.49 -11.23 3.07
C TYR A 79 -3.70 -12.27 2.27
N TRP A 80 -2.75 -11.77 1.48
CA TRP A 80 -1.84 -12.58 0.68
C TRP A 80 -0.40 -12.16 0.94
N SER A 81 0.50 -13.13 1.05
CA SER A 81 1.95 -12.90 1.07
C SER A 81 2.68 -13.98 0.29
N LEU A 82 3.89 -13.65 -0.20
CA LEU A 82 4.80 -14.60 -0.84
C LEU A 82 5.52 -15.50 0.18
#